data_AF-A0AAE6Y9C5-F1
#
_entry.id   AF-A0AAE6Y9C5-F1
#
_cell.length_a   1.000
_cell.length_b   1.000
_cell.length_c   1.000
_cell.angle_alpha   90.00
_cell.angle_beta   90.00
_cell.angle_gamma   90.00
#
_symmetry.space_group_name_H-M   'P 1'
#
loop_
_entity.id
_entity.type
_entity.pdbx_description
1 polymer ?
#
loop_
_entity_poly.entity_id
_entity_poly.type
_entity_poly.pdbx_seq_one_letter_code
_entity_poly.pdbx_strand_id
1 'polypeptide(L)'
;MPIPPSRRVGLTDCLSVDTRTQSPTSIKVEVKSRREAVVVISVLLFLDIDGTLIPFGGPGPHPVYGTSPHPLLPRLDPALGPRLRALGAELVWATTWLDDANDLLSPWLGLPALPVVRWPDVDDDEGDEGADEPHGVGLHWKTRSLVEWAAGRPFVWVDDEISGADRAWVADRHPGPALLYRVDHRLGLVDADLAALGEWIGRQGEAQCPGDPVA
;
A
#
# COMPACT_ATOMS: atom_id res chain seq x y z
N MET A 1 22.10 15.25 -65.19
CA MET A 1 20.84 14.80 -65.80
C MET A 1 19.70 15.22 -64.90
N PRO A 2 18.66 15.92 -65.41
CA PRO A 2 17.54 16.38 -64.60
C PRO A 2 16.46 15.29 -64.47
N ILE A 3 15.93 15.13 -63.26
CA ILE A 3 14.77 14.28 -62.95
C ILE A 3 13.52 15.17 -63.05
N PRO A 4 12.41 14.71 -63.67
CA PRO A 4 11.22 15.51 -63.92
C PRO A 4 10.31 15.65 -62.67
N PRO A 5 9.38 16.62 -62.65
CA PRO A 5 8.37 16.76 -61.60
C PRO A 5 7.12 15.90 -61.88
N SER A 6 6.66 15.15 -60.88
CA SER A 6 5.35 14.48 -60.93
C SER A 6 4.22 15.45 -60.56
N ARG A 7 3.48 15.84 -61.62
CA ARG A 7 2.01 16.03 -61.70
C ARG A 7 1.27 14.84 -61.02
N ARG A 8 -0.01 14.84 -60.60
CA ARG A 8 -1.18 15.75 -60.49
C ARG A 8 -2.31 14.88 -59.86
N VAL A 9 -3.32 15.54 -59.27
CA VAL A 9 -4.77 15.13 -59.26
C VAL A 9 -5.12 13.90 -58.41
N GLY A 10 -6.17 13.86 -57.59
CA GLY A 10 -7.31 14.76 -57.34
C GLY A 10 -8.48 13.92 -56.81
N LEU A 11 -9.52 14.62 -56.32
CA LEU A 11 -10.89 14.13 -56.11
C LEU A 11 -11.06 13.04 -55.01
N THR A 12 -12.04 13.06 -54.11
CA THR A 12 -13.46 13.44 -54.28
C THR A 12 -14.10 13.69 -52.91
N ASP A 13 -15.06 14.61 -52.90
CA ASP A 13 -16.12 14.83 -51.93
C ASP A 13 -16.71 13.58 -51.27
N CYS A 14 -17.22 13.79 -50.05
CA CYS A 14 -18.61 13.45 -49.69
C CYS A 14 -19.06 14.35 -48.53
N LEU A 15 -19.35 15.62 -48.85
CA LEU A 15 -20.33 16.39 -48.09
C LEU A 15 -21.72 15.83 -48.46
N SER A 16 -22.40 15.22 -47.51
CA SER A 16 -23.85 15.09 -47.59
C SER A 16 -24.45 15.99 -46.52
N VAL A 17 -24.89 17.15 -46.99
CA VAL A 17 -25.78 18.06 -46.26
C VAL A 17 -27.19 17.65 -46.65
N ASP A 18 -27.98 17.16 -45.70
CA ASP A 18 -29.43 17.17 -45.85
C ASP A 18 -29.99 18.20 -44.87
N THR A 19 -30.32 19.37 -45.43
CA THR A 19 -31.00 20.48 -44.75
C THR A 19 -32.49 20.15 -44.62
N ARG A 20 -32.94 19.84 -43.41
CA ARG A 20 -34.32 20.16 -43.00
C ARG A 20 -34.33 21.27 -41.96
N THR A 21 -34.99 22.34 -42.37
CA THR A 21 -35.37 23.55 -41.67
C THR A 21 -35.81 23.32 -40.22
N GLN A 22 -35.03 23.81 -39.25
CA GLN A 22 -35.59 24.31 -37.99
C GLN A 22 -34.68 25.36 -37.32
N SER A 23 -35.34 26.37 -36.76
CA SER A 23 -34.85 27.62 -36.15
C SER A 23 -33.89 27.45 -34.96
N PRO A 24 -33.20 28.54 -34.52
CA PRO A 24 -31.89 28.45 -33.90
C PRO A 24 -31.98 28.20 -32.40
N THR A 25 -31.35 27.12 -31.93
CA THR A 25 -30.90 27.05 -30.53
C THR A 25 -29.47 26.53 -30.56
N SER A 26 -28.54 27.32 -30.03
CA SER A 26 -27.10 27.06 -30.05
C SER A 26 -26.77 25.67 -29.52
N ILE A 27 -26.20 24.80 -30.37
CA ILE A 27 -25.53 23.58 -29.91
C ILE A 27 -24.16 24.02 -29.38
N LYS A 28 -24.05 24.13 -28.06
CA LYS A 28 -22.73 24.14 -27.39
C LYS A 28 -22.13 22.75 -27.57
N VAL A 29 -21.19 22.61 -28.50
CA VAL A 29 -20.27 21.47 -28.49
C VAL A 29 -19.27 21.74 -27.38
N GLU A 30 -19.60 21.28 -26.17
CA GLU A 30 -18.66 21.27 -25.06
C GLU A 30 -17.74 20.05 -25.23
N VAL A 31 -16.53 20.30 -25.75
CA VAL A 31 -15.44 19.32 -25.73
C VAL A 31 -15.05 19.12 -24.26
N LYS A 32 -15.69 18.14 -23.61
CA LYS A 32 -15.35 17.74 -22.24
C LYS A 32 -13.96 17.09 -22.30
N SER A 33 -12.94 17.89 -22.00
CA SER A 33 -11.56 17.44 -21.81
C SER A 33 -11.57 16.14 -20.99
N ARG A 34 -11.12 15.04 -21.61
CA ARG A 34 -10.80 13.82 -20.87
C ARG A 34 -9.61 14.21 -19.99
N ARG A 35 -9.88 14.53 -18.73
CA ARG A 35 -8.84 14.43 -17.70
C ARG A 35 -8.37 12.99 -17.77
N GLU A 36 -7.12 12.77 -18.19
CA GLU A 36 -6.48 11.48 -17.98
C GLU A 36 -6.63 11.17 -16.50
N ALA A 37 -7.29 10.06 -16.19
CA ALA A 37 -7.33 9.56 -14.84
C ALA A 37 -5.90 9.15 -14.51
N VAL A 38 -5.16 9.99 -13.79
CA VAL A 38 -3.94 9.57 -13.12
C VAL A 38 -4.39 8.48 -12.14
N VAL A 39 -4.09 7.22 -12.46
CA VAL A 39 -4.29 6.12 -11.53
C VAL A 39 -3.24 6.31 -10.44
N VAL A 40 -3.61 7.01 -9.37
CA VAL A 40 -2.82 7.06 -8.14
C VAL A 40 -2.89 5.68 -7.50
N ILE A 41 -1.83 4.89 -7.71
CA ILE A 41 -1.66 3.61 -7.05
C ILE A 41 -1.23 3.92 -5.62
N SER A 42 -2.14 3.72 -4.67
CA SER A 42 -1.87 3.94 -3.26
C SER A 42 -1.09 2.77 -2.66
N VAL A 43 -0.04 3.11 -1.92
CA VAL A 43 0.76 2.16 -1.14
C VAL A 43 -0.02 1.67 0.07
N LEU A 44 -0.03 0.37 0.30
CA LEU A 44 -0.55 -0.25 1.51
C LEU A 44 0.51 -0.30 2.61
N LEU A 45 0.12 -0.03 3.86
CA LEU A 45 0.97 -0.23 5.03
C LEU A 45 0.28 -1.21 5.98
N PHE A 46 0.71 -2.47 5.94
CA PHE A 46 0.29 -3.51 6.86
C PHE A 46 1.05 -3.36 8.18
N LEU A 47 0.30 -3.19 9.26
CA LEU A 47 0.82 -2.92 10.60
C LEU A 47 0.49 -4.06 11.55
N ASP A 48 1.52 -4.70 12.10
CA ASP A 48 1.37 -5.51 13.30
C ASP A 48 1.34 -4.64 14.58
N ILE A 49 1.00 -5.24 15.72
CA ILE A 49 0.87 -4.56 17.02
C ILE A 49 1.97 -4.98 17.97
N ASP A 50 2.06 -6.27 18.32
CA ASP A 50 2.96 -6.75 19.36
C ASP A 50 4.39 -6.71 18.83
N GLY A 51 5.32 -6.10 19.57
CA GLY A 51 6.69 -5.91 19.11
C GLY A 51 6.85 -4.82 18.05
N THR A 52 5.79 -4.47 17.33
CA THR A 52 5.83 -3.40 16.32
C THR A 52 5.40 -2.05 16.88
N LEU A 53 4.18 -1.95 17.40
CA LEU A 53 3.63 -0.72 18.00
C LEU A 53 3.73 -0.75 19.52
N ILE A 54 3.51 -1.93 20.11
CA ILE A 54 3.59 -2.17 21.54
C ILE A 54 4.88 -2.94 21.81
N PRO A 55 5.93 -2.28 22.32
CA PRO A 55 7.18 -2.96 22.61
C PRO A 55 7.05 -3.93 23.79
N PHE A 56 7.83 -5.00 23.75
CA PHE A 56 7.94 -5.97 24.82
C PHE A 56 9.36 -6.54 24.98
N GLY A 57 9.68 -6.97 26.19
CA GLY A 57 11.00 -7.50 26.53
C GLY A 57 12.04 -6.40 26.71
N GLY A 58 13.32 -6.76 26.55
CA GLY A 58 14.43 -5.83 26.79
C GLY A 58 14.83 -5.71 28.27
N PRO A 59 15.94 -5.00 28.56
CA PRO A 59 16.56 -5.02 29.88
C PRO A 59 15.94 -4.05 30.90
N GLY A 60 14.96 -3.23 30.50
CA GLY A 60 14.39 -2.17 31.34
C GLY A 60 12.91 -1.92 31.09
N PRO A 61 12.26 -1.09 31.92
CA PRO A 61 10.85 -0.76 31.74
C PRO A 61 10.64 0.06 30.46
N HIS A 62 9.53 -0.19 29.78
CA HIS A 62 9.11 0.64 28.65
C HIS A 62 8.55 1.99 29.13
N PRO A 63 8.63 3.04 28.29
CA PRO A 63 7.92 4.29 28.53
C PRO A 63 6.41 4.07 28.73
N VAL A 64 5.79 4.99 29.48
CA VAL A 64 4.35 4.95 29.80
C VAL A 64 3.72 6.26 29.39
N TYR A 65 2.73 6.21 28.49
CA TYR A 65 2.14 7.39 27.84
C TYR A 65 0.71 7.73 28.31
N GLY A 66 0.20 7.04 29.32
CA GLY A 66 -1.11 7.32 29.89
C GLY A 66 -1.63 6.19 30.76
N THR A 67 -2.94 6.20 31.04
CA THR A 67 -3.63 5.15 31.79
C THR A 67 -4.70 4.50 30.92
N SER A 68 -4.79 3.18 30.97
CA SER A 68 -5.82 2.40 30.28
C SER A 68 -6.17 1.18 31.13
N PRO A 69 -7.43 0.69 31.09
CA PRO A 69 -7.77 -0.62 31.65
C PRO A 69 -7.04 -1.76 30.93
N HIS A 70 -6.64 -1.57 29.67
CA HIS A 70 -5.83 -2.54 28.95
C HIS A 70 -4.36 -2.40 29.36
N PRO A 71 -3.70 -3.43 29.91
CA PRO A 71 -2.39 -3.31 30.56
C PRO A 71 -1.24 -2.97 29.60
N LEU A 72 -1.40 -3.28 28.31
CA LEU A 72 -0.36 -3.05 27.30
C LEU A 72 -0.46 -1.67 26.64
N LEU A 73 -1.66 -1.08 26.61
CA LEU A 73 -1.91 0.16 25.87
C LEU A 73 -1.09 1.36 26.38
N PRO A 74 -0.81 1.49 27.70
CA PRO A 74 0.08 2.55 28.19
C PRO A 74 1.50 2.53 27.62
N ARG A 75 1.97 1.42 27.02
CA ARG A 75 3.28 1.35 26.36
C ARG A 75 3.28 1.93 24.95
N LEU A 76 2.10 2.12 24.36
CA LEU A 76 1.93 2.65 23.01
C LEU A 76 2.00 4.18 23.04
N ASP A 77 2.97 4.75 22.34
CA ASP A 77 3.07 6.21 22.20
C ASP A 77 1.91 6.74 21.32
N PRO A 78 0.98 7.55 21.87
CA PRO A 78 -0.13 8.12 21.10
C PRO A 78 0.36 9.04 19.97
N ALA A 79 1.58 9.58 20.05
CA ALA A 79 2.14 10.40 18.98
C ALA A 79 2.44 9.61 17.70
N LEU A 80 2.50 8.27 17.75
CA LEU A 80 2.68 7.43 16.57
C LEU A 80 1.52 7.56 15.59
N GLY A 81 0.28 7.76 16.05
CA GLY A 81 -0.89 7.82 15.16
C GLY A 81 -0.82 8.95 14.12
N PRO A 82 -0.65 10.22 14.52
CA PRO A 82 -0.45 11.32 13.58
C PRO A 82 0.76 11.11 12.65
N ARG A 83 1.83 10.48 13.14
CA ARG A 83 3.05 10.22 12.36
C ARG A 83 2.83 9.14 11.30
N LEU A 84 2.14 8.05 11.64
CA LEU A 84 1.73 7.01 10.69
C LEU A 84 0.82 7.59 9.60
N ARG A 85 -0.14 8.45 9.97
CA ARG A 85 -1.00 9.15 9.00
C ARG A 85 -0.21 10.07 8.06
N ALA A 86 0.84 10.71 8.56
CA ALA A 86 1.69 11.59 7.76
C ALA A 86 2.50 10.87 6.67
N LEU A 87 2.64 9.53 6.75
CA LEU A 87 3.30 8.73 5.71
C LEU A 87 2.53 8.72 4.38
N GLY A 88 1.22 9.01 4.39
CA GLY A 88 0.40 9.06 3.18
C GLY A 88 0.08 7.69 2.55
N ALA A 89 0.30 6.60 3.28
CA ALA A 89 -0.10 5.25 2.90
C ALA A 89 -1.50 4.89 3.41
N GLU A 90 -2.12 3.89 2.78
CA GLU A 90 -3.34 3.26 3.28
C GLU A 90 -2.97 2.28 4.41
N LEU A 91 -3.26 2.67 5.64
CA LEU A 91 -2.98 1.87 6.83
C LEU A 91 -3.97 0.69 6.94
N VAL A 92 -3.45 -0.50 7.24
CA VAL A 92 -4.22 -1.73 7.40
C VAL A 92 -3.69 -2.50 8.62
N TRP A 93 -4.58 -2.96 9.50
CA TRP A 93 -4.22 -3.83 10.61
C TRP A 93 -3.89 -5.23 10.10
N ALA A 94 -2.67 -5.69 10.38
CA ALA A 94 -2.13 -7.01 10.04
C ALA A 94 -1.64 -7.71 11.31
N THR A 95 -2.58 -7.91 12.24
CA THR A 95 -2.32 -8.37 13.61
C THR A 95 -3.32 -9.46 14.02
N THR A 96 -2.97 -10.22 15.05
CA THR A 96 -3.85 -11.20 15.71
C THR A 96 -4.92 -10.55 16.59
N TRP A 97 -4.81 -9.26 16.90
CA TRP A 97 -5.84 -8.51 17.64
C TRP A 97 -7.12 -8.32 16.83
N LEU A 98 -7.03 -8.43 15.50
CA LEU A 98 -8.17 -8.29 14.59
C LEU A 98 -8.97 -6.99 14.85
N ASP A 99 -10.27 -7.11 15.14
CA ASP A 99 -11.15 -5.96 15.36
C ASP A 99 -10.84 -5.22 16.67
N ASP A 100 -10.24 -5.88 17.67
CA ASP A 100 -9.86 -5.24 18.93
C ASP A 100 -8.83 -4.12 18.71
N ALA A 101 -8.06 -4.18 17.61
CA ALA A 101 -7.18 -3.09 17.19
C ALA A 101 -7.94 -1.78 16.89
N ASN A 102 -9.13 -1.89 16.31
CA ASN A 102 -9.99 -0.73 16.07
C ASN A 102 -10.68 -0.24 17.34
N ASP A 103 -11.04 -1.16 18.25
CA ASP A 103 -11.74 -0.78 19.48
C ASP A 103 -10.78 -0.16 20.52
N LEU A 104 -9.53 -0.63 20.58
CA LEU A 104 -8.57 -0.23 21.61
C LEU A 104 -7.49 0.73 21.10
N LEU A 105 -6.81 0.41 19.99
CA LEU A 105 -5.64 1.16 19.54
C LEU A 105 -6.01 2.38 18.69
N SER A 106 -7.01 2.26 17.82
CA SER A 106 -7.37 3.36 16.91
C SER A 106 -7.78 4.64 17.68
N PRO A 107 -8.64 4.59 18.72
CA PRO A 107 -8.94 5.75 19.56
C PRO A 107 -7.72 6.27 20.31
N TRP A 108 -6.87 5.38 20.83
CA TRP A 108 -5.65 5.76 21.55
C TRP A 108 -4.66 6.52 20.68
N LEU A 109 -4.51 6.10 19.42
CA LEU A 109 -3.64 6.71 18.43
C LEU A 109 -4.29 7.90 17.69
N GLY A 110 -5.60 8.16 17.89
CA GLY A 110 -6.32 9.14 17.09
C GLY A 110 -6.41 8.79 15.60
N LEU A 111 -6.39 7.49 15.30
CA LEU A 111 -6.61 6.95 13.96
C LEU A 111 -8.10 6.71 13.72
N PRO A 112 -8.59 6.82 12.47
CA PRO A 112 -9.89 6.25 12.12
C PRO A 112 -9.82 4.72 12.24
N ALA A 113 -10.99 4.07 12.23
CA ALA A 113 -11.02 2.62 12.06
C ALA A 113 -10.33 2.23 10.74
N LEU A 114 -9.41 1.27 10.81
CA LEU A 114 -8.65 0.79 9.67
C LEU A 114 -9.22 -0.55 9.17
N PRO A 115 -9.03 -0.88 7.87
CA PRO A 115 -9.24 -2.24 7.39
C PRO A 115 -8.40 -3.24 8.18
N VAL A 116 -8.94 -4.44 8.40
CA VAL A 116 -8.30 -5.52 9.15
C VAL A 116 -8.10 -6.71 8.20
N VAL A 117 -6.87 -7.22 8.12
CA VAL A 117 -6.61 -8.48 7.41
C VAL A 117 -7.25 -9.62 8.19
N ARG A 118 -8.09 -10.41 7.51
CA ARG A 118 -8.62 -11.65 8.05
C ARG A 118 -7.70 -12.78 7.66
N TRP A 119 -7.30 -13.56 8.65
CA TRP A 119 -6.47 -14.73 8.47
C TRP A 119 -7.37 -15.92 8.12
N PRO A 120 -6.95 -16.81 7.21
CA PRO A 120 -7.64 -18.08 7.05
C PRO A 120 -7.60 -18.85 8.38
N ASP A 121 -8.64 -19.62 8.66
CA ASP A 121 -8.63 -20.57 9.78
C ASP A 121 -7.48 -21.54 9.52
N VAL A 122 -6.40 -21.40 10.28
CA VAL A 122 -5.33 -22.39 10.33
C VAL A 122 -5.84 -23.50 11.24
N ASP A 123 -6.05 -24.69 10.70
CA ASP A 123 -6.28 -25.86 11.55
C ASP A 123 -5.07 -25.96 12.51
N ASP A 124 -5.33 -25.96 13.83
CA ASP A 124 -4.34 -25.94 14.93
C ASP A 124 -3.33 -27.13 14.91
N ASP A 125 -3.34 -27.97 13.87
CA ASP A 125 -2.43 -29.08 13.63
C ASP A 125 -1.15 -28.65 12.86
N GLU A 126 -1.09 -27.47 12.24
CA GLU A 126 0.14 -26.91 11.66
C GLU A 126 0.98 -26.14 12.71
N GLY A 127 1.18 -26.75 13.87
CA GLY A 127 2.27 -26.38 14.76
C GLY A 127 3.60 -26.79 14.10
N ASP A 128 4.43 -25.81 13.73
CA ASP A 128 5.87 -25.99 13.44
C ASP A 128 6.26 -26.94 12.26
N GLU A 129 5.32 -27.65 11.63
CA GLU A 129 5.61 -28.68 10.61
C GLU A 129 4.80 -28.53 9.30
N GLY A 130 4.88 -27.37 8.65
CA GLY A 130 4.49 -27.20 7.24
C GLY A 130 5.56 -27.72 6.25
N ALA A 131 6.19 -28.86 6.57
CA ALA A 131 7.35 -29.41 5.84
C ALA A 131 7.00 -30.30 4.63
N ASP A 132 5.71 -30.49 4.32
CA ASP A 132 5.28 -31.37 3.21
C ASP A 132 4.60 -30.65 2.03
N GLU A 133 4.73 -29.33 1.97
CA GLU A 133 4.73 -28.58 0.72
C GLU A 133 6.21 -28.28 0.37
N PRO A 134 6.63 -28.27 -0.92
CA PRO A 134 7.94 -27.73 -1.32
C PRO A 134 8.12 -26.23 -1.00
N HIS A 135 7.19 -25.62 -0.27
CA HIS A 135 6.99 -24.19 -0.12
C HIS A 135 7.45 -23.69 1.25
N GLY A 136 8.76 -23.85 1.49
CA GLY A 136 9.55 -22.91 2.28
C GLY A 136 9.53 -23.11 3.79
N VAL A 137 10.42 -23.97 4.29
CA VAL A 137 10.83 -24.01 5.70
C VAL A 137 11.13 -22.57 6.17
N GLY A 138 10.42 -22.09 7.19
CA GLY A 138 10.66 -20.79 7.83
C GLY A 138 9.91 -19.59 7.21
N LEU A 139 8.91 -19.79 6.36
CA LEU A 139 8.02 -18.72 5.90
C LEU A 139 7.02 -18.34 7.01
N HIS A 140 6.87 -17.05 7.28
CA HIS A 140 5.91 -16.55 8.26
C HIS A 140 4.47 -16.75 7.77
N TRP A 141 3.57 -17.15 8.67
CA TRP A 141 2.20 -17.54 8.34
C TRP A 141 1.37 -16.38 7.76
N LYS A 142 1.63 -15.11 8.15
CA LYS A 142 0.96 -13.93 7.55
C LYS A 142 1.38 -13.66 6.10
N THR A 143 2.56 -14.12 5.67
CA THR A 143 3.21 -13.66 4.43
C THR A 143 2.35 -13.89 3.19
N ARG A 144 1.75 -15.09 3.07
CA ARG A 144 0.91 -15.44 1.91
C ARG A 144 -0.36 -14.59 1.86
N SER A 145 -1.06 -14.49 2.99
CA SER A 145 -2.30 -13.71 3.11
C SER A 145 -2.07 -12.22 2.82
N LEU A 146 -0.94 -11.65 3.24
CA LEU A 146 -0.61 -10.26 2.96
C LEU A 146 -0.34 -9.99 1.48
N VAL A 147 0.36 -10.89 0.80
CA VAL A 147 0.61 -10.77 -0.65
C VAL A 147 -0.70 -10.92 -1.43
N GLU A 148 -1.56 -11.87 -1.05
CA GLU A 148 -2.88 -12.02 -1.66
C GLU A 148 -3.74 -10.78 -1.43
N TRP A 149 -3.80 -10.28 -0.21
CA TRP A 149 -4.55 -9.06 0.15
C TRP A 149 -4.07 -7.86 -0.65
N ALA A 150 -2.75 -7.71 -0.81
CA ALA A 150 -2.18 -6.62 -1.59
C ALA A 150 -2.58 -6.69 -3.07
N ALA A 151 -2.94 -7.86 -3.61
CA ALA A 151 -3.44 -8.04 -4.97
C ALA A 151 -2.59 -7.32 -6.05
N GLY A 152 -1.27 -7.39 -5.91
CA GLY A 152 -0.30 -6.74 -6.81
C GLY A 152 -0.04 -5.25 -6.56
N ARG A 153 -0.73 -4.61 -5.61
CA ARG A 153 -0.46 -3.22 -5.21
C ARG A 153 0.89 -3.10 -4.49
N PRO A 154 1.58 -1.95 -4.57
CA PRO A 154 2.73 -1.69 -3.74
C PRO A 154 2.36 -1.76 -2.26
N PHE A 155 3.18 -2.42 -1.44
CA PHE A 155 2.92 -2.50 -0.01
C PHE A 155 4.19 -2.45 0.84
N VAL A 156 4.01 -2.03 2.07
CA VAL A 156 4.94 -2.19 3.17
C VAL A 156 4.30 -3.11 4.20
N TRP A 157 5.05 -4.07 4.71
CA TRP A 157 4.68 -4.85 5.90
C TRP A 157 5.67 -4.57 7.02
N VAL A 158 5.16 -4.12 8.16
CA VAL A 158 5.95 -3.79 9.36
C VAL A 158 5.57 -4.76 10.47
N ASP A 159 6.54 -5.57 10.88
CA ASP A 159 6.37 -6.66 11.85
C ASP A 159 7.75 -7.11 12.37
N ASP A 160 7.88 -7.49 13.64
CA ASP A 160 9.16 -7.87 14.26
C ASP A 160 9.59 -9.32 13.97
N GLU A 161 8.66 -10.16 13.52
CA GLU A 161 8.88 -11.59 13.22
C GLU A 161 9.38 -11.82 11.78
N ILE A 162 9.40 -10.77 10.94
CA ILE A 162 9.82 -10.86 9.53
C ILE A 162 11.23 -11.46 9.39
N SER A 163 11.31 -12.55 8.65
CA SER A 163 12.56 -13.28 8.39
C SER A 163 13.19 -12.92 7.04
N GLY A 164 14.32 -13.57 6.73
CA GLY A 164 14.90 -13.54 5.39
C GLY A 164 14.11 -14.38 4.37
N ALA A 165 13.45 -15.44 4.82
CA ALA A 165 12.64 -16.31 3.97
C ALA A 165 11.42 -15.55 3.43
N ASP A 166 10.77 -14.74 4.27
CA ASP A 166 9.65 -13.89 3.86
C ASP A 166 10.06 -12.91 2.77
N ARG A 167 11.20 -12.24 2.95
CA ARG A 167 11.73 -11.29 1.96
C ARG A 167 12.02 -11.97 0.63
N ALA A 168 12.67 -13.12 0.65
CA ALA A 168 12.99 -13.88 -0.56
C ALA A 168 11.71 -14.34 -1.28
N TRP A 169 10.73 -14.85 -0.52
CA TRP A 169 9.48 -15.33 -1.07
C TRP A 169 8.64 -14.20 -1.68
N VAL A 170 8.49 -13.07 -1.00
CA VAL A 170 7.75 -11.92 -1.52
C VAL A 170 8.42 -11.33 -2.75
N ALA A 171 9.75 -11.24 -2.78
CA ALA A 171 10.48 -10.73 -3.93
C ALA A 171 10.32 -11.61 -5.19
N ASP A 172 10.14 -12.92 -5.01
CA ASP A 172 9.89 -13.87 -6.10
C ASP A 172 8.42 -13.85 -6.57
N ARG A 173 7.48 -13.69 -5.64
CA ARG A 173 6.05 -13.96 -5.89
C ARG A 173 5.16 -12.73 -6.06
N HIS A 174 5.50 -11.59 -5.47
CA HIS A 174 4.67 -10.38 -5.56
C HIS A 174 5.06 -9.56 -6.79
N PRO A 175 4.11 -9.27 -7.71
CA PRO A 175 4.44 -8.56 -8.95
C PRO A 175 4.69 -7.06 -8.76
N GLY A 176 4.33 -6.48 -7.60
CA GLY A 176 4.51 -5.06 -7.29
C GLY A 176 5.72 -4.78 -6.38
N PRO A 177 6.06 -3.51 -6.16
CA PRO A 177 7.05 -3.13 -5.15
C PRO A 177 6.59 -3.56 -3.74
N ALA A 178 7.44 -4.26 -3.00
CA ALA A 178 7.17 -4.62 -1.61
C ALA A 178 8.35 -4.31 -0.71
N LEU A 179 8.07 -3.77 0.47
CA LEU A 179 9.04 -3.59 1.54
C LEU A 179 8.60 -4.38 2.78
N LEU A 180 9.44 -5.33 3.19
CA LEU A 180 9.27 -6.08 4.43
C LEU A 180 10.22 -5.50 5.50
N TYR A 181 9.66 -4.67 6.37
CA TYR A 181 10.41 -3.86 7.34
C TYR A 181 10.35 -4.48 8.73
N ARG A 182 11.48 -5.05 9.19
CA ARG A 182 11.57 -5.70 10.49
C ARG A 182 11.87 -4.68 11.58
N VAL A 183 11.06 -4.67 12.64
CA VAL A 183 11.24 -3.83 13.82
C VAL A 183 11.93 -4.62 14.94
N ASP A 184 12.70 -3.96 15.80
CA ASP A 184 13.16 -4.57 17.06
C ASP A 184 12.03 -4.54 18.08
N HIS A 185 11.51 -5.72 18.41
CA HIS A 185 10.38 -5.90 19.33
C HIS A 185 10.56 -5.25 20.72
N ARG A 186 11.81 -5.03 21.14
CA ARG A 186 12.14 -4.39 22.43
C ARG A 186 11.90 -2.90 22.42
N LEU A 187 11.97 -2.29 21.23
CA LEU A 187 11.89 -0.85 21.04
C LEU A 187 10.54 -0.44 20.42
N GLY A 188 9.98 -1.30 19.58
CA GLY A 188 8.86 -0.93 18.71
C GLY A 188 9.32 0.07 17.64
N LEU A 189 8.36 0.63 16.91
CA LEU A 189 8.62 1.63 15.86
C LEU A 189 9.24 2.90 16.45
N VAL A 190 10.44 3.23 15.96
CA VAL A 190 11.14 4.47 16.33
C VAL A 190 11.22 5.46 15.18
N ASP A 191 11.75 6.65 15.46
CA ASP A 191 11.86 7.75 14.49
C ASP A 191 12.61 7.38 13.22
N ALA A 192 13.69 6.60 13.35
CA ALA A 192 14.49 6.15 12.22
C ALA A 192 13.67 5.22 11.31
N ASP A 193 12.81 4.38 11.88
CA ASP A 193 11.95 3.48 11.11
C ASP A 193 10.93 4.27 10.31
N LEU A 194 10.22 5.20 10.96
CA LEU A 194 9.24 6.06 10.29
C LEU A 194 9.85 6.88 9.17
N ALA A 195 11.10 7.35 9.33
CA ALA A 195 11.82 8.03 8.27
C ALA A 195 12.11 7.10 7.08
N ALA A 196 12.58 5.88 7.32
CA ALA A 196 12.84 4.88 6.29
C ALA A 196 11.57 4.46 5.54
N LEU A 197 10.47 4.28 6.27
CA LEU A 197 9.15 3.99 5.70
C LEU A 197 8.67 5.15 4.81
N GLY A 198 8.77 6.38 5.30
CA GLY A 198 8.38 7.58 4.54
C GLY A 198 9.18 7.76 3.25
N GLU A 199 10.50 7.54 3.30
CA GLU A 199 11.35 7.60 2.11
C GLU A 199 10.96 6.54 1.07
N TRP A 200 10.70 5.31 1.51
CA TRP A 200 10.28 4.25 0.60
C TRP A 200 8.93 4.54 -0.04
N ILE A 201 7.95 4.99 0.74
CA ILE A 201 6.60 5.34 0.27
C ILE A 201 6.66 6.52 -0.71
N GLY A 202 7.44 7.56 -0.40
CA GLY A 202 7.64 8.72 -1.28
C GLY A 202 8.21 8.34 -2.65
N ARG A 203 9.21 7.45 -2.68
CA ARG A 203 9.78 6.95 -3.94
C ARG A 203 8.80 6.17 -4.81
N GLN A 204 7.80 5.52 -4.20
CA GLN A 204 6.75 4.87 -4.98
C GLN A 204 5.97 5.94 -5.75
N GLY A 205 5.46 6.97 -5.07
CA GLY A 205 4.69 8.04 -5.72
C GLY A 205 5.44 8.75 -6.86
N GLU A 206 6.76 8.90 -6.75
CA GLU A 206 7.61 9.47 -7.80
C GLU A 206 7.77 8.53 -9.01
N ALA A 207 8.02 7.24 -8.77
CA ALA A 207 8.18 6.24 -9.83
C ALA A 207 6.90 6.01 -10.65
N GLN A 208 5.74 6.40 -10.11
CA GLN A 208 4.45 6.33 -10.79
C GLN A 208 4.15 7.53 -11.70
N CYS A 209 4.93 8.61 -11.67
CA CYS A 209 4.82 9.70 -12.64
C CYS A 209 5.86 9.50 -13.75
N PRO A 210 5.49 9.01 -14.96
CA PRO A 210 6.43 8.96 -16.06
C PRO A 210 6.74 10.41 -16.47
N GLY A 211 7.98 10.85 -16.23
CA GLY A 211 8.44 12.14 -16.76
C GLY A 211 8.38 12.13 -18.28
N ASP A 212 7.88 13.22 -18.86
CA ASP A 212 7.97 13.45 -20.31
C ASP A 212 9.42 13.25 -20.78
N PRO A 213 9.66 12.58 -21.92
CA PRO A 213 11.00 12.51 -22.47
C PRO A 213 11.41 13.92 -22.90
N VAL A 214 12.46 14.43 -22.27
CA VAL A 214 13.15 15.65 -22.72
C VAL A 214 13.63 15.41 -24.15
N ALA A 215 13.05 16.17 -25.08
CA ALA A 215 13.45 16.24 -26.49
C ALA A 215 14.76 17.00 -26.67
#